data_AF-A0A9E8NDF6-F1
#
_entry.id   AF-A0A9E8NDF6-F1
#
_cell.length_a   1.000
_cell.length_b   1.000
_cell.length_c   1.000
_cell.angle_alpha   90.00
_cell.angle_beta   90.00
_cell.angle_gamma   90.00
#
_symmetry.space_group_name_H-M   'P 1'
#
loop_
_entity.id
_entity.type
_entity.pdbx_description
1 polymer ?
#
loop_
_entity_poly.entity_id
_entity_poly.type
_entity_poly.pdbx_seq_one_letter_code
_entity_poly.pdbx_strand_id
1 'polypeptide(L)'
;MKKIEEQLESIEEVLALVIRKNASIENLIQTAAESQNKTLADTMIDIKKDLKQPSPSQNLETYVSEIKQAVASVPKTPEVQHHHHFDLQSKGFIISAALLLLSTAISIAVAISNYNESSRLQESDIKFRIARQLNPGLIAEVDSIYYEDPDRAELETQKREAHEITVREAEKLLKQRQNEAKQASELLNNLKRD
;
A
#
# COMPACT_ATOMS: atom_id res chain seq x y z
N MET A 1 -31.85 -57.46 -116.73
CA MET A 1 -32.45 -57.66 -115.39
C MET A 1 -31.44 -57.48 -114.26
N LYS A 2 -30.23 -58.08 -114.31
CA LYS A 2 -29.18 -57.96 -113.26
C LYS A 2 -28.87 -56.54 -112.72
N LYS A 3 -28.90 -55.49 -113.56
CA LYS A 3 -28.54 -54.13 -113.15
C LYS A 3 -29.60 -53.43 -112.28
N ILE A 4 -30.84 -53.92 -112.28
CA ILE A 4 -31.95 -53.33 -111.51
C ILE A 4 -31.98 -53.93 -110.09
N GLU A 5 -31.67 -55.21 -109.93
CA GLU A 5 -31.60 -55.88 -108.62
C GLU A 5 -30.45 -55.35 -107.76
N GLU A 6 -29.24 -55.16 -108.31
CA GLU A 6 -28.11 -54.57 -107.57
C GLU A 6 -28.41 -53.13 -107.11
N GLN A 7 -29.15 -52.35 -107.91
CA GLN A 7 -29.55 -51.00 -107.49
C GLN A 7 -30.63 -51.02 -106.40
N LEU A 8 -31.51 -52.02 -106.41
CA LEU A 8 -32.53 -52.17 -105.38
C LEU A 8 -31.89 -52.58 -104.04
N GLU A 9 -30.94 -53.51 -104.06
CA GLU A 9 -30.21 -53.98 -102.88
C GLU A 9 -29.35 -52.86 -102.27
N SER A 10 -28.67 -52.06 -103.10
CA SER A 10 -27.92 -50.88 -102.65
C SER A 10 -28.83 -49.81 -102.02
N ILE A 11 -30.04 -49.61 -102.56
CA ILE A 11 -31.02 -48.67 -101.99
C ILE A 11 -31.54 -49.19 -100.64
N GLU A 12 -31.79 -50.49 -100.53
CA GLU A 12 -32.26 -51.12 -99.29
C GLU A 12 -31.21 -51.03 -98.18
N GLU A 13 -29.93 -51.22 -98.51
CA GLU A 13 -28.82 -51.05 -97.57
C GLU A 13 -28.67 -49.59 -97.09
N VAL A 14 -28.82 -48.61 -98.00
CA VAL A 14 -28.81 -47.18 -97.66
C VAL A 14 -30.01 -46.82 -96.77
N LEU A 15 -31.21 -47.34 -97.06
CA LEU A 15 -32.39 -47.14 -96.23
C LEU A 15 -32.21 -47.71 -94.82
N ALA A 16 -31.68 -48.94 -94.71
CA ALA A 16 -31.38 -49.56 -93.43
C ALA A 16 -30.35 -48.73 -92.63
N LEU A 17 -29.33 -48.20 -93.30
CA LEU A 17 -28.34 -47.33 -92.67
C LEU A 17 -28.96 -46.00 -92.18
N VAL A 18 -29.85 -45.40 -92.97
CA VAL A 18 -30.56 -44.15 -92.61
C VAL A 18 -31.48 -44.38 -91.41
N ILE A 19 -32.24 -45.47 -91.40
CA ILE A 19 -33.13 -45.83 -90.27
C ILE A 19 -32.31 -45.99 -89.00
N ARG A 20 -31.18 -46.71 -89.07
CA ARG A 20 -30.30 -46.93 -87.92
C ARG A 20 -29.68 -45.62 -87.40
N LYS A 21 -29.29 -44.72 -88.30
CA LYS A 21 -28.78 -43.39 -87.91
C LYS A 21 -29.87 -42.52 -87.28
N ASN A 22 -31.09 -42.54 -87.80
CA ASN A 22 -32.21 -41.78 -87.23
C ASN A 22 -32.56 -42.27 -85.82
N ALA A 23 -32.62 -43.58 -85.59
CA ALA A 23 -32.85 -44.13 -84.25
C ALA A 23 -31.73 -43.76 -83.26
N SER A 24 -30.48 -43.64 -83.72
CA SER A 24 -29.38 -43.18 -82.88
C SER A 24 -29.49 -41.70 -82.52
N ILE A 25 -29.98 -40.86 -83.45
CA ILE A 25 -30.19 -39.43 -83.21
C ILE A 25 -31.31 -39.22 -82.18
N GLU A 26 -32.42 -39.96 -82.30
CA GLU A 26 -33.53 -39.88 -81.33
C GLU A 26 -33.08 -40.23 -79.91
N ASN A 27 -32.27 -41.28 -79.74
CA ASN A 27 -31.72 -41.65 -78.44
C ASN A 27 -30.81 -40.56 -77.84
N LEU A 28 -30.00 -39.90 -78.66
CA LEU A 28 -29.15 -38.79 -78.20
C LEU A 28 -29.99 -37.57 -77.78
N ILE A 29 -31.04 -37.26 -78.52
CA ILE A 29 -31.97 -36.16 -78.18
C ILE A 29 -32.65 -36.46 -76.85
N GLN A 30 -33.13 -37.68 -76.64
CA GLN A 30 -33.78 -38.07 -75.40
C GLN A 30 -32.84 -38.02 -74.19
N THR A 31 -31.62 -38.54 -74.35
CA THR A 31 -30.60 -38.51 -73.29
C THR A 31 -30.20 -37.08 -72.93
N ALA A 32 -30.09 -36.20 -73.91
CA ALA A 32 -29.77 -34.79 -73.69
C ALA A 32 -30.92 -34.04 -72.96
N ALA A 33 -32.17 -34.33 -73.30
CA ALA A 33 -33.34 -33.74 -72.65
C ALA A 33 -33.46 -34.17 -71.17
N GLU A 34 -33.23 -35.46 -70.88
CA GLU A 34 -33.26 -35.98 -69.51
C GLU A 34 -32.13 -35.39 -68.64
N SER A 35 -30.92 -35.25 -69.20
CA SER A 35 -29.78 -34.63 -68.51
C SER A 35 -30.01 -33.15 -68.17
N GLN A 36 -30.60 -32.38 -69.09
CA GLN A 36 -30.88 -30.96 -68.86
C GLN A 36 -31.96 -30.77 -67.78
N ASN A 37 -33.03 -31.57 -67.80
CA ASN A 37 -34.09 -31.50 -66.79
C ASN A 37 -33.59 -31.81 -65.39
N LYS A 38 -32.69 -32.80 -65.25
CA LYS A 38 -32.08 -33.13 -63.96
C LYS A 38 -31.24 -31.98 -63.40
N THR A 39 -30.43 -31.35 -64.25
CA THR A 39 -29.57 -30.22 -63.88
C THR A 39 -30.40 -28.99 -63.43
N LEU A 40 -31.50 -28.70 -64.12
CA LEU A 40 -32.44 -27.65 -63.75
C LEU A 40 -33.14 -27.92 -62.41
N ALA A 41 -33.52 -29.16 -62.13
CA ALA A 41 -34.13 -29.53 -60.86
C ALA A 41 -33.16 -29.36 -59.68
N ASP A 42 -31.91 -29.81 -59.84
CA ASP A 42 -30.89 -29.73 -58.80
C ASP A 42 -30.52 -28.27 -58.48
N THR A 43 -30.32 -27.44 -59.51
CA THR A 43 -30.05 -26.00 -59.33
C THR A 43 -31.19 -25.26 -58.64
N MET A 44 -32.45 -25.64 -58.89
CA MET A 44 -33.60 -25.03 -58.22
C MET A 44 -33.69 -25.41 -56.74
N ILE A 45 -33.26 -26.62 -56.38
CA ILE A 45 -33.19 -27.08 -54.99
C ILE A 45 -32.12 -26.29 -54.22
N ASP A 46 -30.95 -26.06 -54.84
CA ASP A 46 -29.86 -25.31 -54.22
C ASP A 46 -30.23 -23.84 -53.98
N ILE A 47 -30.83 -23.16 -54.97
CA ILE A 47 -31.30 -21.77 -54.81
C ILE A 47 -32.34 -21.66 -53.69
N LYS A 48 -33.26 -22.63 -53.59
CA LYS A 48 -34.29 -22.65 -52.53
C LYS A 48 -33.69 -22.86 -51.14
N LYS A 49 -32.56 -23.56 -51.04
CA LYS A 49 -31.83 -23.79 -49.79
C LYS A 49 -31.13 -22.51 -49.33
N ASP A 50 -30.49 -21.79 -50.22
CA ASP A 50 -29.78 -20.54 -49.89
C ASP A 50 -30.73 -19.42 -49.47
N LEU A 51 -31.92 -19.33 -50.08
CA LEU A 51 -32.95 -18.36 -49.69
C LEU A 51 -33.61 -18.64 -48.33
N LYS A 52 -33.41 -19.83 -47.73
CA LYS A 52 -33.99 -20.21 -46.43
C LYS A 52 -33.09 -19.90 -45.24
N GLN A 53 -31.88 -19.40 -45.43
CA GLN A 53 -31.03 -19.00 -44.30
C GLN A 53 -31.54 -17.66 -43.69
N PRO A 54 -31.75 -17.60 -42.36
CA PRO A 54 -32.19 -16.38 -41.69
C PRO A 54 -31.13 -15.27 -41.82
N SER A 55 -31.58 -14.05 -42.13
CA SER A 55 -30.71 -12.94 -42.50
C SER A 55 -29.82 -12.45 -41.34
N PRO A 56 -28.60 -11.94 -41.61
CA PRO A 56 -27.66 -11.42 -40.61
C PRO A 56 -28.19 -10.28 -39.72
N SER A 57 -29.31 -9.66 -40.11
CA SER A 57 -29.93 -8.51 -39.44
C SER A 57 -30.52 -8.84 -38.07
N GLN A 58 -31.07 -10.04 -37.87
CA GLN A 58 -31.67 -10.41 -36.58
C GLN A 58 -30.63 -10.60 -35.47
N ASN A 59 -29.46 -11.13 -35.81
CA ASN A 59 -28.38 -11.32 -34.85
C ASN A 59 -27.76 -9.98 -34.40
N LEU A 60 -27.72 -8.99 -35.30
CA LEU A 60 -27.18 -7.66 -35.01
C LEU A 60 -27.98 -6.91 -33.94
N GLU A 61 -29.31 -7.00 -33.97
CA GLU A 61 -30.17 -6.37 -32.96
C GLU A 61 -29.95 -6.98 -31.57
N THR A 62 -29.76 -8.31 -31.50
CA THR A 62 -29.45 -9.01 -30.25
C THR A 62 -28.10 -8.57 -29.67
N TYR A 63 -27.05 -8.50 -30.49
CA TYR A 63 -25.74 -8.05 -30.03
C TYR A 63 -25.75 -6.58 -29.57
N VAL A 64 -26.45 -5.70 -30.27
CA VAL A 64 -26.58 -4.28 -29.88
C VAL A 64 -27.32 -4.13 -28.55
N SER A 65 -28.36 -4.94 -28.33
CA SER A 65 -29.09 -5.02 -27.06
C SER A 65 -28.18 -5.44 -25.90
N GLU A 66 -27.41 -6.51 -26.08
CA GLU A 66 -26.51 -7.05 -25.05
C GLU A 66 -25.39 -6.05 -24.69
N ILE A 67 -24.80 -5.39 -25.68
CA ILE A 67 -23.76 -4.38 -25.44
C ILE A 67 -24.33 -3.19 -24.67
N LYS A 68 -25.54 -2.73 -25.00
CA LYS A 68 -26.20 -1.62 -24.29
C LYS A 68 -26.48 -1.97 -22.83
N GLN A 69 -26.86 -3.21 -22.56
CA GLN A 69 -27.07 -3.70 -21.19
C GLN A 69 -25.74 -3.84 -20.43
N ALA A 70 -24.69 -4.35 -21.06
CA ALA A 70 -23.36 -4.46 -20.47
C ALA A 70 -22.80 -3.07 -20.09
N VAL A 71 -22.89 -2.09 -20.97
CA VAL A 71 -22.44 -0.71 -20.70
C VAL A 71 -23.24 -0.05 -19.58
N ALA A 72 -24.55 -0.33 -19.49
CA ALA A 72 -25.38 0.18 -18.39
C ALA A 72 -25.02 -0.43 -17.02
N SER A 73 -24.46 -1.64 -17.00
CA SER A 73 -24.03 -2.33 -15.78
C SER A 73 -22.65 -1.91 -15.26
N VAL A 74 -21.89 -1.14 -16.05
CA VAL A 74 -20.59 -0.62 -15.61
C VAL A 74 -20.81 0.59 -14.68
N PRO A 75 -20.33 0.56 -13.43
CA PRO A 75 -20.46 1.68 -12.51
C PRO A 75 -19.73 2.92 -13.04
N LYS A 76 -20.41 4.07 -13.04
CA LYS A 76 -19.92 5.34 -13.64
C LYS A 76 -18.72 5.96 -12.93
N THR A 77 -18.44 5.50 -11.72
CA THR A 77 -17.31 5.94 -10.91
C THR A 77 -16.69 4.71 -10.27
N PRO A 78 -15.43 4.36 -10.56
CA PRO A 78 -14.74 3.36 -9.77
C PRO A 78 -14.64 3.90 -8.35
N GLU A 79 -15.25 3.21 -7.40
CA GLU A 79 -15.06 3.49 -5.98
C GLU A 79 -13.63 3.09 -5.62
N VAL A 80 -12.69 4.03 -5.78
CA VAL A 80 -11.29 3.82 -5.43
C VAL A 80 -11.20 3.84 -3.91
N GLN A 81 -11.30 2.66 -3.29
CA GLN A 81 -10.96 2.50 -1.89
C GLN A 81 -9.43 2.65 -1.74
N HIS A 82 -9.01 3.81 -1.25
CA HIS A 82 -7.61 4.09 -0.89
C HIS A 82 -7.19 3.24 0.30
N HIS A 83 -6.65 2.09 -0.03
CA HIS A 83 -6.21 1.09 0.90
C HIS A 83 -4.73 1.34 1.24
N HIS A 84 -4.47 2.11 2.30
CA HIS A 84 -3.12 2.38 2.81
C HIS A 84 -2.52 1.14 3.48
N HIS A 85 -2.10 0.17 2.67
CA HIS A 85 -1.34 -0.96 3.16
C HIS A 85 0.13 -0.59 3.17
N PHE A 86 0.74 -0.60 4.36
CA PHE A 86 2.18 -0.67 4.49
C PHE A 86 2.61 -2.07 4.03
N ASP A 87 3.25 -2.12 2.86
CA ASP A 87 3.74 -3.35 2.24
C ASP A 87 4.63 -4.13 3.24
N LEU A 88 4.62 -5.46 3.19
CA LEU A 88 5.36 -6.29 4.15
C LEU A 88 6.87 -5.96 4.16
N GLN A 89 7.42 -5.53 3.00
CA GLN A 89 8.79 -5.03 2.88
C GLN A 89 9.03 -3.72 3.65
N SER A 90 8.03 -2.84 3.78
CA SER A 90 8.14 -1.56 4.49
C SER A 90 8.08 -1.68 6.02
N LYS A 91 7.55 -2.79 6.55
CA LYS A 91 7.45 -3.02 8.00
C LYS A 91 8.82 -3.09 8.67
N GLY A 92 9.79 -3.76 8.03
CA GLY A 92 11.17 -3.82 8.51
C GLY A 92 11.83 -2.43 8.54
N PHE A 93 11.58 -1.62 7.51
CA PHE A 93 12.09 -0.25 7.46
C PHE A 93 11.53 0.61 8.59
N ILE A 94 10.21 0.56 8.85
CA ILE A 94 9.57 1.33 9.93
C ILE A 94 10.10 0.89 11.30
N ILE A 95 10.24 -0.42 11.54
CA ILE A 95 10.82 -0.93 12.79
C ILE A 95 12.26 -0.46 12.94
N SER A 96 13.07 -0.53 11.88
CA SER A 96 14.46 -0.06 11.91
C SER A 96 14.55 1.45 12.17
N ALA A 97 13.67 2.26 11.57
CA ALA A 97 13.61 3.70 11.80
C ALA A 97 13.20 4.00 13.25
N ALA A 98 12.21 3.27 13.79
CA ALA A 98 11.80 3.42 15.18
C ALA A 98 12.95 3.09 16.16
N LEU A 99 13.67 1.98 15.93
CA LEU A 99 14.82 1.60 16.73
C LEU A 99 15.96 2.63 16.65
N LEU A 100 16.21 3.17 15.46
CA LEU A 100 17.25 4.18 15.24
C LEU A 100 16.89 5.50 15.94
N LEU A 101 15.64 5.92 15.88
CA LEU A 101 15.14 7.08 16.63
C LEU A 101 15.26 6.87 18.15
N LEU A 102 14.88 5.70 18.66
CA LEU A 102 15.02 5.38 20.08
C LEU A 102 16.49 5.38 20.52
N SER A 103 17.37 4.74 19.75
CA SER A 103 18.80 4.71 20.04
C SER A 103 19.42 6.11 20.02
N THR A 104 19.01 6.95 19.06
CA THR A 104 19.46 8.34 18.97
C THR A 104 18.96 9.15 20.17
N ALA A 105 17.69 9.02 20.54
CA ALA A 105 17.13 9.71 21.70
C ALA A 105 17.84 9.33 23.00
N ILE A 106 18.12 8.04 23.21
CA ILE A 106 18.89 7.56 24.36
C ILE A 106 20.31 8.15 24.34
N SER A 107 20.96 8.15 23.17
CA SER A 107 22.32 8.69 23.03
C SER A 107 22.38 10.18 23.35
N ILE A 108 21.41 10.96 22.87
CA ILE A 108 21.29 12.39 23.18
C ILE A 108 21.03 12.59 24.68
N ALA A 109 20.13 11.81 25.28
CA ALA A 109 19.83 11.91 26.70
C ALA A 109 21.07 11.63 27.57
N VAL A 110 21.83 10.58 27.23
CA VAL A 110 23.11 10.27 27.88
C VAL A 110 24.13 11.38 27.67
N ALA A 111 24.25 11.93 26.46
CA ALA A 111 25.18 13.01 26.17
C ALA A 111 24.87 14.27 27.00
N ILE A 112 23.58 14.66 27.08
CA ILE A 112 23.14 15.80 27.89
C ILE A 112 23.39 15.54 29.37
N SER A 113 23.03 14.34 29.86
CA SER A 113 23.25 13.96 31.26
C SER A 113 24.74 14.04 31.62
N ASN A 114 25.60 13.47 30.79
CA ASN A 114 27.04 13.49 31.01
C ASN A 114 27.63 14.89 30.92
N TYR A 115 27.13 15.73 30.00
CA TYR A 115 27.60 17.11 29.87
C TYR A 115 27.25 17.94 31.12
N ASN A 116 26.02 17.81 31.61
CA ASN A 116 25.57 18.48 32.82
C ASN A 116 26.36 18.02 34.04
N GLU A 117 26.56 16.71 34.18
CA GLU A 117 27.33 16.14 35.28
C GLU A 117 28.80 16.58 35.21
N SER A 118 29.41 16.53 34.03
CA SER A 118 30.80 16.97 33.84
C SER A 118 30.96 18.45 34.16
N SER A 119 30.02 19.30 33.76
CA SER A 119 30.05 20.74 34.07
C SER A 119 29.93 20.97 35.58
N ARG A 120 29.03 20.24 36.26
CA ARG A 120 28.87 20.28 37.71
C ARG A 120 30.14 19.84 38.44
N LEU A 121 30.75 18.74 38.00
CA LEU A 121 32.00 18.23 38.56
C LEU A 121 33.15 19.20 38.34
N GLN A 122 33.23 19.84 37.17
CA GLN A 122 34.26 20.83 36.87
C GLN A 122 34.14 22.07 37.76
N GLU A 123 32.92 22.54 38.01
CA GLU A 123 32.69 23.65 38.93
C GLU A 123 33.13 23.29 40.36
N SER A 124 32.77 22.10 40.84
CA SER A 124 33.18 21.60 42.15
C SER A 124 34.70 21.40 42.26
N ASP A 125 35.36 20.88 41.21
CA ASP A 125 36.82 20.72 41.17
C ASP A 125 37.54 22.05 41.34
N ILE A 126 37.13 23.09 40.60
CA ILE A 126 37.75 24.42 40.71
C ILE A 126 37.58 24.97 42.13
N LYS A 127 36.36 24.90 42.70
CA LYS A 127 36.10 25.36 44.07
C LYS A 127 36.95 24.61 45.10
N PHE A 128 37.05 23.29 44.96
CA PHE A 128 37.85 22.46 45.86
C PHE A 128 39.34 22.76 45.74
N ARG A 129 39.87 22.95 44.52
CA ARG A 129 41.26 23.36 44.29
C ARG A 129 41.57 24.72 44.91
N ILE A 130 40.65 25.68 44.80
CA ILE A 130 40.78 26.98 45.47
C ILE A 130 40.79 26.79 46.98
N ALA A 131 39.87 26.02 47.55
CA ALA A 131 39.82 25.76 49.00
C ALA A 131 41.11 25.10 49.51
N ARG A 132 41.67 24.15 48.76
CA ARG A 132 42.95 23.49 49.06
C ARG A 132 44.13 24.47 49.07
N GLN A 133 44.12 25.49 48.22
CA GLN A 133 45.14 26.54 48.24
C GLN A 133 44.95 27.52 49.39
N LEU A 134 43.70 27.86 49.74
CA LEU A 134 43.38 28.81 50.81
C LEU A 134 43.64 28.22 52.20
N ASN A 135 43.32 26.93 52.40
CA ASN A 135 43.53 26.25 53.67
C ASN A 135 43.93 24.78 53.44
N PRO A 136 45.22 24.50 53.17
CA PRO A 136 45.70 23.15 52.90
C PRO A 136 45.56 22.22 54.11
N GLY A 137 45.66 22.73 55.33
CA GLY A 137 45.54 21.93 56.56
C GLY A 137 44.13 21.35 56.73
N LEU A 138 43.10 22.18 56.55
CA LEU A 138 41.71 21.73 56.61
C LEU A 138 41.40 20.69 55.53
N ILE A 139 41.87 20.91 54.30
CA ILE A 139 41.63 19.93 53.22
C ILE A 139 42.37 18.62 53.47
N ALA A 140 43.58 18.64 54.05
CA ALA A 140 44.29 17.42 54.41
C ALA A 140 43.53 16.61 55.48
N GLU A 141 42.90 17.28 56.45
CA GLU A 141 42.05 16.62 57.44
C GLU A 141 40.78 16.03 56.80
N VAL A 142 40.10 16.80 55.93
CA VAL A 142 38.93 16.30 55.18
C VAL A 142 39.30 15.10 54.30
N ASP A 143 40.41 15.17 53.58
CA ASP A 143 40.92 14.06 52.76
C ASP A 143 41.22 12.85 53.67
N SER A 144 41.80 13.05 54.86
CA SER A 144 42.08 11.95 55.80
C SER A 144 40.81 11.25 56.29
N ILE A 145 39.76 12.01 56.64
CA ILE A 145 38.48 11.46 57.06
C ILE A 145 37.85 10.66 55.92
N TYR A 146 37.89 11.19 54.69
CA TYR A 146 37.33 10.52 53.53
C TYR A 146 38.08 9.22 53.19
N TYR A 147 39.42 9.22 53.22
CA TYR A 147 40.20 8.02 52.89
C TYR A 147 40.21 6.97 54.01
N GLU A 148 39.96 7.36 55.26
CA GLU A 148 39.84 6.42 56.38
C GLU A 148 38.57 5.57 56.25
N ASP A 149 37.42 6.21 56.00
CA ASP A 149 36.13 5.53 55.81
C ASP A 149 35.19 6.38 54.93
N PRO A 150 35.17 6.13 53.61
CA PRO A 150 34.37 6.93 52.67
C PRO A 150 32.87 6.85 52.95
N ASP A 151 32.36 5.65 53.27
CA ASP A 151 30.93 5.41 53.46
C ASP A 151 30.43 6.12 54.71
N ARG A 152 31.22 6.07 55.79
CA ARG A 152 30.90 6.79 57.02
C ARG A 152 31.06 8.30 56.85
N ALA A 153 32.08 8.76 56.15
CA ALA A 153 32.29 10.18 55.86
C ALA A 153 31.10 10.76 55.08
N GLU A 154 30.59 10.04 54.08
CA GLU A 154 29.39 10.43 53.33
C GLU A 154 28.16 10.51 54.25
N LEU A 155 27.90 9.45 55.02
CA LEU A 155 26.74 9.39 55.91
C LEU A 155 26.75 10.51 56.97
N GLU A 156 27.89 10.75 57.61
CA GLU A 156 28.01 11.81 58.61
C GLU A 156 27.85 13.21 57.98
N THR A 157 28.37 13.41 56.77
CA THR A 157 28.22 14.66 56.03
C THR A 157 26.75 14.92 55.69
N GLN A 158 26.07 13.95 55.09
CA GLN A 158 24.64 14.05 54.75
C GLN A 158 23.78 14.35 55.98
N LYS A 159 24.09 13.72 57.13
CA LYS A 159 23.38 13.98 58.39
C LYS A 159 23.57 15.43 58.87
N ARG A 160 24.79 15.96 58.78
CA ARG A 160 25.09 17.34 59.17
C ARG A 160 24.43 18.35 58.23
N GLU A 161 24.49 18.11 56.93
CA GLU A 161 23.82 18.94 55.92
C GLU A 161 22.30 18.98 56.13
N ALA A 162 21.67 17.81 56.34
CA ALA A 162 20.25 17.73 56.61
C ALA A 162 19.86 18.49 57.90
N HIS A 163 20.69 18.38 58.94
CA HIS A 163 20.48 19.11 60.19
C HIS A 163 20.62 20.63 59.98
N GLU A 164 21.63 21.08 59.23
CA GLU A 164 21.84 22.50 58.95
C GLU A 164 20.66 23.10 58.17
N ILE A 165 20.10 22.37 57.21
CA ILE A 165 18.89 22.79 56.47
C ILE A 165 17.72 22.97 57.44
N THR A 166 17.48 21.99 58.34
CA THR A 166 16.35 22.07 59.29
C THR A 166 16.52 23.24 60.26
N VAL A 167 17.74 23.46 60.77
CA VAL A 167 18.03 24.59 61.65
C VAL A 167 17.80 25.92 60.91
N ARG A 168 18.31 26.05 59.69
CA ARG A 168 18.15 27.26 58.87
C ARG A 168 16.69 27.56 58.54
N GLU A 169 15.87 26.53 58.29
CA GLU A 169 14.44 26.67 58.09
C GLU A 169 13.71 27.10 59.37
N ALA A 170 14.06 26.48 60.50
CA ALA A 170 13.51 26.86 61.80
C ALA A 170 13.86 28.31 62.17
N GLU A 171 15.09 28.76 61.90
CA GLU A 171 15.52 30.15 62.09
C GLU A 171 14.75 31.13 61.21
N LYS A 172 14.56 30.80 59.92
CA LYS A 172 13.75 31.61 59.00
C LYS A 172 12.31 31.73 59.49
N LEU A 173 11.71 30.62 59.92
CA LEU A 173 10.35 30.60 60.45
C LEU A 173 10.24 31.41 61.74
N LEU A 174 11.17 31.25 62.68
CA LEU A 174 11.23 32.04 63.92
C LEU A 174 11.32 33.53 63.62
N LYS A 175 12.18 33.93 62.68
CA LYS A 175 12.34 35.32 62.29
C LYS A 175 11.06 35.89 61.67
N GLN A 176 10.38 35.11 60.85
CA GLN A 176 9.08 35.50 60.30
C GLN A 176 8.03 35.67 61.40
N ARG A 177 7.90 34.70 62.32
CA ARG A 177 6.96 34.76 63.45
C ARG A 177 7.24 35.94 64.37
N GLN A 178 8.51 36.25 64.64
CA GLN A 178 8.88 37.43 65.42
C GLN A 178 8.47 38.73 64.73
N ASN A 179 8.63 38.82 63.41
CA ASN A 179 8.19 39.99 62.65
C ASN A 179 6.66 40.14 62.66
N GLU A 180 5.91 39.05 62.47
CA GLU A 180 4.45 39.03 62.56
C GLU A 180 3.96 39.46 63.96
N ALA A 181 4.59 38.94 65.03
CA ALA A 181 4.25 39.29 66.40
C ALA A 181 4.53 40.77 66.71
N LYS A 182 5.64 41.32 66.20
CA LYS A 182 5.94 42.76 66.32
C LYS A 182 4.89 43.61 65.62
N GLN A 183 4.54 43.28 64.37
CA GLN A 183 3.52 43.99 63.61
C GLN A 183 2.15 43.95 64.30
N ALA A 184 1.74 42.78 64.81
CA ALA A 184 0.48 42.64 65.56
C ALA A 184 0.48 43.46 66.85
N SER A 185 1.61 43.51 67.57
CA SER A 185 1.76 44.33 68.78
C SER A 185 1.71 45.83 68.48
N GLU A 186 2.34 46.27 67.40
CA GLU A 186 2.28 47.67 66.95
C GLU A 186 0.84 48.07 66.59
N LEU A 187 0.13 47.19 65.88
CA LEU A 187 -1.26 47.42 65.48
C LEU A 187 -2.20 47.50 66.70
N LEU A 188 -2.03 46.61 67.69
CA LEU A 188 -2.77 46.68 68.95
C LEU A 188 -2.50 47.95 69.75
N ASN A 189 -1.24 48.41 69.79
CA ASN A 189 -0.89 49.65 70.50
C ASN A 189 -1.49 50.89 69.83
N ASN A 190 -1.58 50.90 68.50
CA ASN A 190 -2.25 51.97 67.76
C ASN A 190 -3.75 51.99 68.06
N LEU A 191 -4.42 50.83 68.05
CA LEU A 191 -5.85 50.72 68.37
C LEU A 191 -6.22 51.11 69.81
N LYS A 192 -5.27 51.07 70.75
CA LYS A 192 -5.49 51.46 72.17
C LYS A 192 -5.28 52.95 72.44
N ARG A 193 -4.73 53.71 71.49
CA ARG A 193 -4.45 55.15 71.63
C ARG A 193 -5.56 56.03 71.07
N ASP A 194 -6.49 55.44 70.32
CA ASP A 194 -7.77 56.02 69.91
C ASP A 194 -8.86 55.72 70.96
#